data_AF-A0A940FCR6-F1
#
_entry.id   AF-A0A940FCR6-F1
#
_cell.length_a   1.000
_cell.length_b   1.000
_cell.length_c   1.000
_cell.angle_alpha   90.00
_cell.angle_beta   90.00
_cell.angle_gamma   90.00
#
_symmetry.space_group_name_H-M   'P 1'
#
loop_
_entity.id
_entity.type
_entity.pdbx_description
1 polymer ?
#
loop_
_entity_poly.entity_id
_entity_poly.type
_entity_poly.pdbx_seq_one_letter_code
_entity_poly.pdbx_strand_id
1 'polypeptide(L)'
;MTAPTVVPSNHPKLAEQALIALGTVKMMFVTATHTPDQDANDYINDVNANEAAGTSYTAGGIALTSVTVTLDASTNIVTVDAADITTAGLSVSARWGYVYVDTGTPATSPILAYTDFSQGVGGNTTVTGYQFDSAGIYAYAVA
;
A
#
# COMPACT_ATOMS: atom_id res chain seq x y z
N MET A 1 -17.77 4.75 -7.24
CA MET A 1 -16.70 3.85 -7.72
C MET A 1 -16.54 2.80 -6.64
N THR A 2 -16.61 1.51 -6.97
CA THR A 2 -16.35 0.44 -6.00
C THR A 2 -14.88 0.51 -5.59
N ALA A 3 -14.58 0.32 -4.31
CA ALA A 3 -13.21 0.33 -3.82
C ALA A 3 -12.40 -0.75 -4.56
N PRO A 4 -11.20 -0.44 -5.05
CA PRO A 4 -10.34 -1.42 -5.70
C PRO A 4 -9.89 -2.46 -4.67
N THR A 5 -9.72 -3.71 -5.12
CA THR A 5 -9.41 -4.84 -4.24
C THR A 5 -7.98 -4.75 -3.73
N VAL A 6 -7.82 -4.64 -2.41
CA VAL A 6 -6.50 -4.69 -1.75
C VAL A 6 -6.11 -6.14 -1.50
N VAL A 7 -4.88 -6.52 -1.89
CA VAL A 7 -4.34 -7.87 -1.71
C VAL A 7 -3.19 -7.83 -0.68
N PRO A 8 -3.26 -8.62 0.41
CA PRO A 8 -2.19 -8.69 1.42
C PRO A 8 -0.89 -9.32 0.91
N SER A 9 0.25 -8.93 1.47
CA SER A 9 1.57 -9.57 1.21
C SER A 9 1.85 -10.74 2.18
N ASN A 10 2.74 -11.67 1.80
CA ASN A 10 3.02 -12.94 2.52
C ASN A 10 4.05 -12.82 3.67
N HIS A 11 4.26 -11.64 4.24
CA HIS A 11 5.26 -11.40 5.29
C HIS A 11 4.95 -12.02 6.66
N PRO A 12 5.97 -12.18 7.54
CA PRO A 12 5.78 -12.69 8.89
C PRO A 12 4.96 -11.71 9.77
N LYS A 13 3.69 -12.06 9.91
CA LYS A 13 2.55 -11.31 10.47
C LYS A 13 2.76 -10.66 11.85
N LEU A 14 3.53 -11.29 12.76
CA LEU A 14 3.81 -10.73 14.10
C LEU A 14 4.88 -9.63 14.09
N ALA A 15 5.79 -9.64 13.11
CA ALA A 15 6.82 -8.61 12.97
C ALA A 15 6.27 -7.32 12.33
N GLU A 16 5.23 -7.44 11.49
CA GLU A 16 4.59 -6.31 10.81
C GLU A 16 3.95 -5.32 11.76
N GLN A 17 3.28 -5.79 12.83
CA GLN A 17 2.68 -4.91 13.83
C GLN A 17 3.70 -4.02 14.53
N ALA A 18 4.84 -4.61 14.93
CA ALA A 18 5.93 -3.87 15.55
C ALA A 18 6.56 -2.88 14.56
N LEU A 19 6.64 -3.25 13.28
CA LEU A 19 7.24 -2.43 12.25
C LEU A 19 6.36 -1.24 11.85
N ILE A 20 5.05 -1.43 11.76
CA ILE A 20 4.08 -0.33 11.56
C ILE A 20 4.19 0.71 12.69
N ALA A 21 4.45 0.27 13.92
CA ALA A 21 4.67 1.18 15.05
C ALA A 21 6.04 1.89 15.04
N LEU A 22 7.00 1.40 14.26
CA LEU A 22 8.36 1.94 14.14
C LEU A 22 8.55 2.90 12.96
N GLY A 23 7.77 2.74 11.89
CA GLY A 23 7.93 3.50 10.65
C GLY A 23 6.72 4.38 10.30
N THR A 24 6.78 5.00 9.12
CA THR A 24 5.64 5.75 8.56
C THR A 24 4.96 4.92 7.51
N VAL A 25 3.66 4.65 7.64
CA VAL A 25 2.92 3.97 6.57
C VAL A 25 2.73 4.93 5.39
N LYS A 26 3.12 4.48 4.21
CA LYS A 26 3.06 5.23 2.97
C LYS A 26 2.42 4.42 1.87
N MET A 27 1.94 5.10 0.84
CA MET A 27 1.49 4.48 -0.40
C MET A 27 2.28 5.04 -1.58
N MET A 28 2.90 4.18 -2.38
CA MET A 28 3.56 4.56 -3.64
C MET A 28 2.77 4.09 -4.85
N PHE A 29 2.84 4.89 -5.93
CA PHE A 29 2.18 4.59 -7.19
C PHE A 29 3.18 4.03 -8.19
N VAL A 30 2.94 2.82 -8.68
CA VAL A 30 3.86 2.08 -9.54
C VAL A 30 3.23 1.86 -10.91
N THR A 31 4.04 2.00 -11.95
CA THR A 31 3.61 1.84 -13.34
C THR A 31 3.35 0.38 -13.72
N ALA A 32 2.65 0.15 -14.83
CA ALA A 32 2.33 -1.17 -15.36
C ALA A 32 3.55 -1.97 -15.86
N THR A 33 4.75 -1.37 -15.88
CA THR A 33 5.99 -2.09 -16.24
C THR A 33 6.41 -3.06 -15.16
N HIS A 34 5.97 -2.84 -13.92
CA HIS A 34 6.15 -3.79 -12.82
C HIS A 34 5.07 -4.88 -12.87
N THR A 35 5.48 -6.11 -12.60
CA THR A 35 4.57 -7.25 -12.41
C THR A 35 4.64 -7.68 -10.94
N PRO A 36 3.55 -7.55 -10.17
CA PRO A 36 3.53 -7.98 -8.79
C PRO A 36 3.83 -9.48 -8.64
N ASP A 37 4.71 -9.82 -7.72
CA ASP A 37 4.99 -11.18 -7.24
C ASP A 37 4.82 -11.14 -5.72
N GLN A 38 3.84 -11.85 -5.18
CA GLN A 38 3.50 -11.79 -3.75
C GLN A 38 4.49 -12.56 -2.87
N ASP A 39 5.23 -13.49 -3.46
CA ASP A 39 6.19 -14.31 -2.74
C ASP A 39 7.59 -13.68 -2.78
N ALA A 40 7.87 -12.88 -3.82
CA ALA A 40 9.17 -12.23 -4.00
C ALA A 40 9.20 -10.73 -3.65
N ASN A 41 8.11 -9.97 -3.83
CA ASN A 41 8.13 -8.53 -3.55
C ASN A 41 7.90 -8.29 -2.06
N ASP A 42 9.01 -8.20 -1.35
CA ASP A 42 9.01 -8.23 0.10
C ASP A 42 9.37 -6.84 0.68
N TYR A 43 10.24 -6.09 0.02
CA TYR A 43 10.48 -4.68 0.35
C TYR A 43 10.35 -3.78 -0.87
N ILE A 44 10.25 -2.47 -0.63
CA ILE A 44 10.05 -1.54 -1.74
C ILE A 44 11.26 -1.44 -2.68
N ASN A 45 12.43 -2.00 -2.33
CA ASN A 45 13.56 -2.11 -3.27
C ASN A 45 13.24 -2.98 -4.49
N ASP A 46 12.25 -3.87 -4.41
CA ASP A 46 11.83 -4.71 -5.53
C ASP A 46 10.92 -3.96 -6.51
N VAL A 47 10.35 -2.83 -6.10
CA VAL A 47 9.31 -2.11 -6.87
C VAL A 47 9.62 -0.63 -7.11
N ASN A 48 10.48 -0.01 -6.31
CA ASN A 48 10.73 1.45 -6.34
C ASN A 48 11.34 1.95 -7.66
N ALA A 49 12.02 1.08 -8.40
CA ALA A 49 12.55 1.41 -9.73
C ALA A 49 11.43 1.72 -10.76
N ASN A 50 10.20 1.28 -10.48
CA ASN A 50 9.03 1.47 -11.36
C ASN A 50 8.02 2.48 -10.80
N GLU A 51 8.38 3.21 -9.74
CA GLU A 51 7.55 4.25 -9.16
C GLU A 51 7.30 5.38 -10.16
N ALA A 52 6.03 5.73 -10.34
CA ALA A 52 5.60 6.81 -11.21
C ALA A 52 5.95 8.18 -10.61
N ALA A 53 5.92 9.21 -11.44
CA ALA A 53 5.90 10.61 -11.01
C ALA A 53 4.68 11.30 -11.64
N GLY A 54 4.19 12.37 -11.03
CA GLY A 54 3.02 13.07 -11.55
C GLY A 54 2.78 14.43 -10.90
N THR A 55 1.64 15.03 -11.22
CA THR A 55 1.24 16.30 -10.62
C THR A 55 0.89 16.08 -9.15
N SER A 56 1.40 16.96 -8.28
CA SER A 56 1.27 16.87 -6.82
C SER A 56 1.75 15.54 -6.24
N TYR A 57 2.65 14.84 -6.95
CA TYR A 57 3.26 13.59 -6.52
C TYR A 57 4.73 13.50 -6.94
N THR A 58 5.61 13.47 -5.95
CA THR A 58 7.02 13.14 -6.11
C THR A 58 7.22 11.69 -5.66
N ALA A 59 8.06 10.94 -6.37
CA ALA A 59 8.44 9.59 -5.96
C ALA A 59 8.98 9.57 -4.51
N GLY A 60 8.74 8.47 -3.80
CA GLY A 60 8.91 8.34 -2.35
C GLY A 60 7.61 8.17 -1.57
N GLY A 61 6.49 7.96 -2.26
CA GLY A 61 5.17 7.70 -1.69
C GLY A 61 4.49 8.89 -0.99
N ILE A 62 3.18 8.77 -0.83
CA ILE A 62 2.37 9.66 0.02
C ILE A 62 2.30 9.05 1.42
N ALA A 63 2.59 9.85 2.45
CA ALA A 63 2.36 9.44 3.84
C ALA A 63 0.86 9.31 4.13
N LEU A 64 0.46 8.15 4.63
CA LEU A 64 -0.91 7.92 5.06
C LEU A 64 -1.14 8.57 6.43
N THR A 65 -2.35 9.07 6.65
CA THR A 65 -2.74 9.73 7.90
C THR A 65 -3.78 8.89 8.63
N SER A 66 -3.93 9.14 9.94
CA SER A 66 -4.89 8.41 10.78
C SER A 66 -4.75 6.89 10.70
N VAL A 67 -3.51 6.41 10.56
CA VAL A 67 -3.22 4.97 10.49
C VAL A 67 -3.61 4.32 11.81
N THR A 68 -4.44 3.29 11.75
CA THR A 68 -4.82 2.49 12.91
C THR A 68 -4.50 1.02 12.67
N VAL A 69 -4.09 0.34 13.75
CA VAL A 69 -3.90 -1.10 13.77
C VAL A 69 -4.77 -1.64 14.91
N THR A 70 -5.77 -2.43 14.57
CA THR A 70 -6.74 -2.96 15.53
C THR A 70 -6.65 -4.47 15.57
N LEU A 71 -6.65 -5.05 16.79
CA LEU A 71 -6.75 -6.49 17.00
C LEU A 71 -8.16 -6.79 17.52
N ASP A 72 -8.91 -7.59 16.77
CA ASP A 72 -10.08 -8.27 17.28
C ASP A 72 -9.63 -9.55 18.00
N ALA A 73 -9.60 -9.49 19.33
CA ALA A 73 -9.19 -10.62 20.16
C ALA A 73 -10.18 -11.80 20.14
N SER A 74 -11.40 -11.62 19.61
CA SER A 74 -12.40 -12.69 19.52
C SER A 74 -12.22 -13.54 18.27
N THR A 75 -11.77 -12.93 17.18
CA THR A 75 -11.47 -13.59 15.90
C THR A 75 -9.98 -13.77 15.66
N ASN A 76 -9.15 -13.21 16.54
CA ASN A 76 -7.72 -13.02 16.39
C ASN A 76 -7.37 -12.35 15.06
N ILE A 77 -8.16 -11.38 14.60
CA ILE A 77 -7.91 -10.67 13.34
C ILE A 77 -7.27 -9.33 13.62
N VAL A 78 -6.17 -9.02 12.94
CA VAL A 78 -5.58 -7.70 12.91
C VAL A 78 -6.00 -6.99 11.65
N THR A 79 -6.50 -5.76 11.80
CA THR A 79 -6.90 -4.88 10.70
C THR A 79 -6.03 -3.63 10.72
N VAL A 80 -5.49 -3.28 9.56
CA VAL A 80 -4.79 -2.01 9.34
C VAL A 80 -5.71 -1.10 8.54
N ASP A 81 -5.91 0.13 9.01
CA ASP A 81 -6.74 1.13 8.34
C ASP A 81 -6.01 2.48 8.27
N ALA A 82 -6.38 3.34 7.32
CA ALA A 82 -5.87 4.70 7.21
C ALA A 82 -6.90 5.62 6.53
N ALA A 83 -6.75 6.93 6.70
CA ALA A 83 -7.57 7.90 6.00
C ALA A 83 -7.28 7.89 4.48
N ASP A 84 -8.34 8.16 3.70
CA ASP A 84 -8.29 8.28 2.24
C ASP A 84 -7.23 9.29 1.76
N ILE A 85 -6.67 9.01 0.59
CA ILE A 85 -5.75 9.93 -0.10
C ILE A 85 -6.57 10.94 -0.90
N THR A 86 -6.62 12.18 -0.41
CA THR A 86 -7.35 13.30 -1.04
C THR A 86 -6.44 14.47 -1.42
N THR A 87 -5.15 14.22 -1.71
CA THR A 87 -4.18 15.26 -2.07
C THR A 87 -4.69 16.12 -3.23
N ALA A 88 -4.80 17.44 -3.01
CA ALA A 88 -5.34 18.36 -4.00
C ALA A 88 -4.49 18.38 -5.29
N GLY A 89 -5.15 18.21 -6.44
CA GLY A 89 -4.50 18.20 -7.75
C GLY A 89 -3.64 16.97 -8.02
N LEU A 90 -3.75 15.91 -7.21
CA LEU A 90 -3.09 14.64 -7.48
C LEU A 90 -3.49 14.13 -8.86
N SER A 91 -2.48 13.82 -9.68
CA SER A 91 -2.68 13.18 -10.98
C SER A 91 -1.42 12.41 -11.36
N VAL A 92 -1.49 11.08 -11.24
CA VAL A 92 -0.37 10.16 -11.51
C VAL A 92 -0.83 9.09 -12.48
N SER A 93 0.00 8.76 -13.48
CA SER A 93 -0.25 7.63 -14.37
C SER A 93 0.38 6.37 -13.78
N ALA A 94 -0.44 5.52 -13.17
CA ALA A 94 0.03 4.33 -12.45
C ALA A 94 -0.96 3.17 -12.59
N ARG A 95 -0.46 1.94 -12.40
CA ARG A 95 -1.30 0.74 -12.36
C ARG A 95 -1.49 0.23 -10.95
N TRP A 96 -0.42 0.26 -10.17
CA TRP A 96 -0.41 -0.34 -8.85
C TRP A 96 -0.26 0.72 -7.77
N GLY A 97 -0.90 0.45 -6.63
CA GLY A 97 -0.67 1.18 -5.40
C GLY A 97 -0.09 0.23 -4.36
N TYR A 98 1.15 0.48 -3.92
CA TYR A 98 1.80 -0.33 -2.88
C TYR A 98 1.74 0.41 -1.55
N VAL A 99 1.14 -0.21 -0.54
CA VAL A 99 1.16 0.26 0.85
C VAL A 99 2.34 -0.40 1.54
N TYR A 100 3.19 0.41 2.19
CA TYR A 100 4.42 -0.05 2.80
C TYR A 100 4.72 0.73 4.08
N VAL A 101 5.61 0.18 4.91
CA VAL A 101 6.17 0.90 6.05
C VAL A 101 7.51 1.49 5.63
N ASP A 102 7.61 2.81 5.60
CA ASP A 102 8.87 3.51 5.34
C ASP A 102 9.75 3.48 6.59
N THR A 103 10.89 2.80 6.49
CA THR A 103 11.95 2.78 7.51
C THR A 103 13.13 3.68 7.15
N GLY A 104 13.03 4.43 6.05
CA GLY A 104 14.07 5.32 5.52
C GLY A 104 15.04 4.64 4.55
N THR A 105 14.99 3.31 4.39
CA THR A 105 15.78 2.56 3.40
C THR A 105 14.90 1.58 2.63
N PRO A 106 14.95 1.56 1.27
CA PRO A 106 14.10 0.67 0.46
C PRO A 106 14.19 -0.82 0.82
N ALA A 107 15.39 -1.35 1.05
CA ALA A 107 15.62 -2.77 1.37
C ALA A 107 15.17 -3.18 2.77
N THR A 108 14.68 -2.24 3.58
CA THR A 108 14.14 -2.50 4.93
C THR A 108 12.73 -1.95 5.09
N SER A 109 12.12 -1.46 4.00
CA SER A 109 10.77 -0.86 4.02
C SER A 109 9.78 -1.88 3.46
N PRO A 110 9.11 -2.67 4.33
CA PRO A 110 8.33 -3.83 3.89
C PRO A 110 7.05 -3.41 3.18
N ILE A 111 6.65 -4.22 2.21
CA ILE A 111 5.36 -4.08 1.54
C ILE A 111 4.29 -4.77 2.38
N LEU A 112 3.23 -4.04 2.72
CA LEU A 112 2.10 -4.57 3.48
C LEU A 112 1.02 -5.13 2.57
N ALA A 113 0.69 -4.38 1.53
CA ALA A 113 -0.38 -4.73 0.59
C ALA A 113 -0.20 -3.98 -0.73
N TYR A 114 -0.90 -4.43 -1.77
CA TYR A 114 -1.02 -3.69 -3.01
C TYR A 114 -2.44 -3.71 -3.58
N THR A 115 -2.72 -2.78 -4.48
CA THR A 115 -3.99 -2.67 -5.21
C THR A 115 -3.74 -2.49 -6.70
N ASP A 116 -4.66 -3.00 -7.55
CA ASP A 116 -4.67 -2.78 -9.00
C ASP A 116 -5.69 -1.70 -9.37
N PHE A 117 -5.23 -0.53 -9.81
CA PHE A 117 -6.11 0.55 -10.30
C PHE A 117 -6.69 0.28 -11.67
N SER A 118 -6.07 -0.59 -12.46
CA SER A 118 -6.57 -0.94 -13.80
C SER A 118 -7.80 -1.85 -13.74
N GLN A 119 -8.18 -2.33 -12.55
CA GLN A 119 -9.30 -3.27 -12.36
C GLN A 119 -9.20 -4.50 -13.29
N GLY A 120 -7.97 -4.95 -13.58
CA GLY A 120 -7.71 -6.08 -14.48
C GLY A 120 -7.70 -5.77 -15.98
N VAL A 121 -7.97 -4.53 -16.39
CA VAL A 121 -7.91 -4.12 -17.81
C VAL A 121 -6.46 -3.95 -18.30
N GLY A 122 -5.50 -3.88 -17.37
CA GLY A 122 -4.08 -3.69 -17.66
C GLY A 122 -3.70 -2.23 -17.95
N GLY A 123 -2.40 -1.98 -18.08
CA GLY A 123 -1.86 -0.64 -18.35
C GLY A 123 -1.97 0.34 -17.17
N ASN A 124 -1.54 1.57 -17.38
CA ASN A 124 -1.64 2.63 -16.38
C ASN A 124 -3.05 3.27 -16.41
N THR A 125 -3.52 3.68 -15.24
CA THR A 125 -4.72 4.49 -15.04
C THR A 125 -4.33 5.83 -14.42
N THR A 126 -5.10 6.89 -14.67
CA THR A 126 -4.92 8.16 -13.97
C THR A 126 -5.47 8.04 -12.55
N VAL A 127 -4.57 8.11 -11.57
CA VAL A 127 -4.87 8.14 -10.15
C VAL A 127 -4.98 9.59 -9.69
N THR A 128 -6.14 9.98 -9.17
CA THR A 128 -6.40 11.33 -8.64
C THR A 128 -6.69 11.34 -7.14
N GLY A 129 -6.60 10.17 -6.51
CA GLY A 129 -6.93 9.93 -5.11
C GLY A 129 -7.12 8.43 -4.89
N TYR A 130 -7.24 8.03 -3.63
CA TYR A 130 -7.50 6.65 -3.26
C TYR A 130 -8.43 6.60 -2.06
N GLN A 131 -9.51 5.81 -2.17
CA GLN A 131 -10.42 5.54 -1.07
C GLN A 131 -10.10 4.15 -0.52
N PHE A 132 -9.72 4.07 0.75
CA PHE A 132 -9.55 2.79 1.43
C PHE A 132 -10.94 2.21 1.74
N ASP A 133 -11.02 0.88 1.86
CA ASP A 133 -12.27 0.28 2.32
C ASP A 133 -12.52 0.68 3.78
N SER A 134 -13.76 1.00 4.12
CA SER A 134 -14.18 1.27 5.50
C SER A 134 -13.91 0.09 6.46
N ALA A 135 -13.74 -1.12 5.93
CA ALA A 135 -13.34 -2.32 6.65
C ALA A 135 -11.82 -2.44 6.86
N GLY A 136 -11.03 -1.49 6.35
CA GLY A 136 -9.58 -1.44 6.44
C GLY A 136 -8.85 -1.75 5.13
N ILE A 137 -7.56 -1.47 5.11
CA ILE A 137 -6.63 -1.75 4.01
C ILE A 137 -6.46 -3.26 3.83
N TYR A 138 -6.18 -3.97 4.92
CA TYR A 138 -6.08 -5.43 4.92
C TYR A 138 -6.29 -6.00 6.31
N ALA A 139 -6.70 -7.27 6.37
CA ALA A 139 -6.92 -8.00 7.60
C ALA A 139 -6.21 -9.36 7.58
N TYR A 140 -5.61 -9.77 8.70
CA TYR A 140 -4.96 -11.07 8.83
C TYR A 140 -5.25 -11.73 10.18
N ALA A 141 -5.35 -13.05 10.19
CA ALA A 141 -5.46 -13.82 11.44
C ALA A 141 -4.10 -13.94 12.13
N VAL A 142 -4.10 -13.75 13.45
CA VAL A 142 -3.00 -13.99 14.39
C VAL A 142 -3.18 -15.40 14.94
N ALA A 143 -2.13 -16.21 14.83
CA ALA A 143 -2.07 -17.57 15.38
C ALA A 143 -1.31 -17.57 16.71
#